data_AF-A0A8S2ZTZ6-F1
#
_entry.id   AF-A0A8S2ZTZ6-F1
#
_cell.length_a   1.000
_cell.length_b   1.000
_cell.length_c   1.000
_cell.angle_alpha   90.00
_cell.angle_beta   90.00
_cell.angle_gamma   90.00
#
_symmetry.space_group_name_H-M   'P 1'
#
loop_
_entity.id
_entity.type
_entity.pdbx_description
1 polymer ?
#
loop_
_entity_poly.entity_id
_entity_poly.type
_entity_poly.pdbx_seq_one_letter_code
_entity_poly.pdbx_strand_id
1 'polypeptide(L)'
;MDIQFVLDPYAYAKYLMSYTTKPEREMSLLLEETHKVCREGNMSVRDEMKKLAGTFFNHRQVSVQEAIYRATKMPLTYSSRGFLFVPAHSNSCKFLKPYNILKEMDPDDENIYMSNLADKFFDRPNEPEFNICMADFASEYEILSINKKVKQPKTPIKRLQTLNFAIKKRCNRNAIIRYPYFNRETDTESYYENLLSLYLPIRIEIFDNRQQSIRKVKDIVYENQRKYEAHLKETDAMMSLFNESTENVKEDEWSEIVANLEKNQIYSREIEQEDNPDFNTIHKKPDENIDETHTLITAFIGAAAVNIGEVTIHSAFGISTQSNSLNDYLSSDKLNSYRCKLH
;
A
#
# COMPACT_ATOMS: atom_id res chain seq x y z
N MET A 1 -22.86 -22.00 -12.32
CA MET A 1 -22.21 -20.84 -11.70
C MET A 1 -22.71 -20.83 -10.29
N ASP A 2 -21.80 -20.91 -9.33
CA ASP A 2 -22.13 -20.67 -7.94
C ASP A 2 -22.16 -19.15 -7.75
N ILE A 3 -23.32 -18.63 -7.42
CA ILE A 3 -23.55 -17.21 -7.18
C ILE A 3 -23.80 -17.10 -5.68
N GLN A 4 -22.93 -16.38 -4.97
CA GLN A 4 -23.02 -16.19 -3.54
C GLN A 4 -23.10 -14.68 -3.24
N PHE A 5 -23.96 -14.32 -2.30
CA PHE A 5 -24.10 -12.93 -1.89
C PHE A 5 -22.83 -12.47 -1.17
N VAL A 6 -22.35 -11.27 -1.54
CA VAL A 6 -21.27 -10.61 -0.83
C VAL A 6 -21.85 -9.92 0.40
N LEU A 7 -21.68 -10.54 1.56
CA LEU A 7 -22.19 -10.01 2.84
C LEU A 7 -21.18 -9.08 3.55
N ASP A 8 -19.90 -9.19 3.18
CA ASP A 8 -18.81 -8.38 3.73
C ASP A 8 -17.85 -7.98 2.59
N PRO A 9 -17.66 -6.67 2.33
CA PRO A 9 -16.69 -6.18 1.35
C PRO A 9 -15.26 -6.69 1.57
N TYR A 10 -14.86 -6.94 2.84
CA TYR A 10 -13.54 -7.45 3.16
C TYR A 10 -13.41 -8.94 2.88
N ALA A 11 -14.41 -9.75 3.22
CA ALA A 11 -14.48 -11.15 2.81
C ALA A 11 -14.37 -11.28 1.28
N TYR A 12 -15.05 -10.41 0.53
CA TYR A 12 -14.94 -10.36 -0.94
C TYR A 12 -13.53 -9.97 -1.40
N ALA A 13 -12.95 -8.91 -0.84
CA ALA A 13 -11.59 -8.50 -1.18
C ALA A 13 -10.56 -9.60 -0.87
N LYS A 14 -10.69 -10.27 0.28
CA LYS A 14 -9.85 -11.41 0.67
C LYS A 14 -10.02 -12.57 -0.31
N TYR A 15 -11.27 -12.93 -0.67
CA TYR A 15 -11.54 -13.97 -1.65
C TYR A 15 -10.90 -13.66 -3.01
N LEU A 16 -11.11 -12.45 -3.52
CA LEU A 16 -10.54 -11.99 -4.78
C LEU A 16 -9.00 -12.02 -4.74
N MET A 17 -8.41 -11.57 -3.63
CA MET A 17 -6.97 -11.62 -3.43
C MET A 17 -6.46 -13.07 -3.38
N SER A 18 -7.06 -13.95 -2.58
CA SER A 18 -6.68 -15.37 -2.49
C SER A 18 -6.76 -16.06 -3.85
N TYR A 19 -7.77 -15.74 -4.65
CA TYR A 19 -7.92 -16.31 -5.99
C TYR A 19 -6.86 -15.79 -6.96
N THR A 20 -6.64 -14.48 -6.98
CA THR A 20 -5.65 -13.85 -7.87
C THR A 20 -4.21 -14.20 -7.49
N THR A 21 -3.94 -14.47 -6.21
CA THR A 21 -2.59 -14.81 -5.71
C THR A 21 -2.33 -16.31 -5.54
N LYS A 22 -3.24 -17.17 -6.02
CA LYS A 22 -3.09 -18.62 -5.98
C LYS A 22 -1.75 -19.12 -6.58
N PRO A 23 -1.29 -18.68 -7.77
CA PRO A 23 0.00 -19.13 -8.30
C PRO A 23 1.19 -18.66 -7.46
N GLU A 24 1.10 -17.49 -6.81
CA GLU A 24 2.11 -17.01 -5.86
C GLU A 24 2.17 -17.89 -4.60
N ARG A 25 1.04 -18.42 -4.14
CA ARG A 25 1.01 -19.37 -3.01
C ARG A 25 1.73 -20.68 -3.37
N GLU A 26 1.45 -21.26 -4.53
CA GLU A 26 2.14 -22.46 -5.02
C GLU A 26 3.66 -22.24 -5.15
N MET A 27 4.07 -21.06 -5.65
CA MET A 27 5.47 -20.66 -5.69
C MET A 27 6.09 -20.56 -4.29
N SER A 28 5.35 -20.03 -3.31
CA SER A 28 5.85 -19.84 -1.95
C SER A 28 6.14 -21.18 -1.27
N LEU A 29 5.26 -22.17 -1.44
CA LEU A 29 5.47 -23.54 -0.95
C LEU A 29 6.72 -24.18 -1.56
N LEU A 30 6.93 -24.02 -2.87
CA LEU A 30 8.09 -24.54 -3.57
C LEU A 30 9.41 -23.91 -3.07
N LEU A 31 9.39 -22.61 -2.79
CA LEU A 31 10.54 -21.90 -2.24
C LEU A 31 10.83 -22.34 -0.80
N GLU A 32 9.81 -22.57 0.03
CA GLU A 32 9.98 -23.09 1.39
C GLU A 32 10.61 -24.50 1.38
N GLU A 33 10.15 -25.38 0.49
CA GLU A 33 10.73 -26.72 0.34
C GLU A 33 12.20 -26.63 -0.13
N THR A 34 12.48 -25.76 -1.11
CA THR A 34 13.85 -25.52 -1.58
C THR A 34 14.73 -25.00 -0.44
N HIS A 35 14.23 -24.08 0.38
CA HIS A 35 14.93 -23.52 1.53
C HIS A 35 15.24 -24.60 2.58
N LYS A 36 14.28 -25.50 2.88
CA LYS A 36 14.50 -26.64 3.79
C LYS A 36 15.62 -27.54 3.29
N VAL A 37 15.60 -27.92 2.01
CA VAL A 37 16.65 -28.75 1.40
C VAL A 37 18.03 -28.05 1.44
N CYS A 38 18.08 -26.74 1.22
CA CYS A 38 19.33 -25.97 1.32
C CYS A 38 19.90 -25.96 2.75
N ARG A 39 19.02 -25.79 3.75
CA ARG A 39 19.39 -25.83 5.17
C ARG A 39 19.90 -27.20 5.59
N GLU A 40 19.19 -28.27 5.22
CA GLU A 40 19.59 -29.65 5.52
C GLU A 40 20.92 -30.02 4.86
N GLY A 41 21.18 -29.48 3.66
CA GLY A 41 22.44 -29.64 2.94
C GLY A 41 23.61 -28.78 3.47
N ASN A 42 23.42 -27.97 4.53
CA ASN A 42 24.40 -27.02 5.05
C ASN A 42 25.06 -26.17 3.95
N MET A 43 24.27 -25.71 2.97
CA MET A 43 24.77 -24.91 1.86
C MET A 43 25.23 -23.53 2.33
N SER A 44 26.21 -22.94 1.63
CA SER A 44 26.58 -21.54 1.87
C SER A 44 25.39 -20.62 1.53
N VAL A 45 25.23 -19.50 2.25
CA VAL A 45 24.16 -18.51 2.00
C VAL A 45 24.13 -18.06 0.53
N ARG A 46 25.29 -17.94 -0.10
CA ARG A 46 25.40 -17.56 -1.52
C ARG A 46 24.81 -18.63 -2.44
N ASP A 47 25.12 -19.90 -2.18
CA ASP A 47 24.68 -21.00 -3.03
C ASP A 47 23.21 -21.35 -2.78
N GLU A 48 22.76 -21.21 -1.54
CA GLU A 48 21.35 -21.23 -1.17
C GLU A 48 20.56 -20.18 -1.96
N MET A 49 21.02 -18.92 -1.97
CA MET A 49 20.37 -17.84 -2.72
C MET A 49 20.34 -18.12 -4.22
N LYS A 50 21.41 -18.68 -4.80
CA LYS A 50 21.43 -19.08 -6.20
C LYS A 50 20.41 -20.17 -6.50
N LYS A 51 20.29 -21.17 -5.62
CA LYS A 51 19.36 -22.28 -5.78
C LYS A 51 17.91 -21.80 -5.67
N LEU A 52 17.60 -21.00 -4.65
CA LEU A 52 16.28 -20.34 -4.50
C LEU A 52 15.92 -19.48 -5.71
N ALA A 53 16.86 -18.65 -6.18
CA ALA A 53 16.65 -17.83 -7.36
C ALA A 53 16.40 -18.69 -8.61
N GLY A 54 17.18 -19.76 -8.81
CA GLY A 54 17.00 -20.70 -9.91
C GLY A 54 15.63 -21.36 -9.89
N THR A 55 15.20 -21.87 -8.72
CA THR A 55 13.86 -22.44 -8.54
C THR A 55 12.78 -21.41 -8.88
N PHE A 56 12.90 -20.18 -8.36
CA PHE A 56 11.95 -19.10 -8.64
C PHE A 56 11.84 -18.81 -10.13
N PHE A 57 12.96 -18.59 -10.83
CA PHE A 57 12.92 -18.22 -12.25
C PHE A 57 12.39 -19.34 -13.15
N ASN A 58 12.66 -20.61 -12.80
CA ASN A 58 12.24 -21.75 -13.61
C ASN A 58 10.77 -22.11 -13.43
N HIS A 59 10.23 -21.94 -12.23
CA HIS A 59 8.86 -22.34 -11.92
C HIS A 59 7.86 -21.18 -11.93
N ARG A 60 8.33 -19.92 -11.88
CA ARG A 60 7.44 -18.75 -11.87
C ARG A 60 6.68 -18.66 -13.19
N GLN A 61 5.38 -18.85 -13.09
CA GLN A 61 4.44 -18.55 -14.15
C GLN A 61 4.15 -17.04 -14.14
N VAL A 62 4.14 -16.43 -15.33
CA VAL A 62 3.78 -15.03 -15.53
C VAL A 62 2.77 -14.96 -16.67
N SER A 63 1.84 -14.00 -16.58
CA SER A 63 0.90 -13.76 -17.67
C SER A 63 1.63 -13.28 -18.94
N VAL A 64 1.02 -13.48 -20.10
CA VAL A 64 1.58 -12.99 -21.38
C VAL A 64 1.77 -11.48 -21.34
N GLN A 65 0.85 -10.76 -20.72
CA GLN A 65 0.90 -9.32 -20.54
C GLN A 65 2.11 -8.91 -19.70
N GLU A 66 2.32 -9.56 -18.56
CA GLU A 66 3.49 -9.31 -17.71
C GLU A 66 4.80 -9.63 -18.44
N ALA A 67 4.85 -10.74 -19.19
CA ALA A 67 6.02 -11.15 -19.96
C ALA A 67 6.39 -10.10 -21.03
N ILE A 68 5.40 -9.56 -21.76
CA ILE A 68 5.62 -8.48 -22.73
C ILE A 68 6.20 -7.24 -22.04
N TYR A 69 5.58 -6.78 -20.95
CA TYR A 69 6.08 -5.61 -20.21
C TYR A 69 7.51 -5.79 -19.73
N ARG A 70 7.86 -6.98 -19.22
CA ARG A 70 9.23 -7.30 -18.80
C ARG A 70 10.20 -7.32 -19.98
N ALA A 71 9.82 -7.95 -21.09
CA ALA A 71 10.66 -8.05 -22.30
C ALA A 71 10.93 -6.67 -22.93
N THR A 72 9.94 -5.78 -22.93
CA THR A 72 10.05 -4.41 -23.47
C THR A 72 10.63 -3.42 -22.45
N LYS A 73 10.94 -3.86 -21.22
CA LYS A 73 11.38 -3.01 -20.10
C LYS A 73 10.38 -1.90 -19.75
N MET A 74 9.10 -2.13 -20.02
CA MET A 74 8.03 -1.24 -19.58
C MET A 74 7.77 -1.45 -18.08
N PRO A 75 7.54 -0.36 -17.33
CA PRO A 75 7.23 -0.48 -15.90
C PRO A 75 5.85 -1.16 -15.73
N LEU A 76 5.80 -2.15 -14.84
CA LEU A 76 4.57 -2.90 -14.52
C LEU A 76 3.55 -2.06 -13.76
N THR A 77 3.98 -0.99 -13.11
CA THR A 77 3.13 -0.08 -12.36
C THR A 77 3.50 1.36 -12.67
N TYR A 78 2.48 2.19 -12.80
CA TYR A 78 2.62 3.64 -12.86
C TYR A 78 1.89 4.22 -11.64
N SER A 79 2.57 5.10 -10.93
CA SER A 79 1.96 5.85 -9.83
C SER A 79 2.09 7.33 -10.09
N SER A 80 0.98 8.04 -9.87
CA SER A 80 0.97 9.50 -9.85
C SER A 80 1.70 10.09 -8.63
N ARG A 81 2.02 9.26 -7.63
CA ARG A 81 2.71 9.63 -6.39
C ARG A 81 3.96 8.78 -6.20
N GLY A 82 5.06 9.41 -5.82
CA GLY A 82 6.25 8.69 -5.39
C GLY A 82 6.00 7.99 -4.06
N PHE A 83 6.67 6.86 -3.85
CA PHE A 83 6.68 6.15 -2.56
C PHE A 83 8.07 6.32 -1.93
N LEU A 84 8.12 6.56 -0.63
CA LEU A 84 9.36 6.69 0.12
C LEU A 84 9.30 5.87 1.40
N PHE A 85 10.29 5.03 1.63
CA PHE A 85 10.45 4.34 2.90
C PHE A 85 11.23 5.22 3.88
N VAL A 86 10.67 5.44 5.07
CA VAL A 86 11.23 6.26 6.15
C VAL A 86 11.66 5.32 7.27
N PRO A 87 12.97 5.06 7.42
CA PRO A 87 13.48 4.21 8.49
C PRO A 87 13.63 5.04 9.77
N ALA A 88 12.51 5.22 10.49
CA ALA A 88 12.46 6.13 11.64
C ALA A 88 12.89 5.50 12.98
N HIS A 89 13.17 4.20 13.00
CA HIS A 89 13.63 3.49 14.20
C HIS A 89 15.16 3.57 14.36
N SER A 90 15.62 3.54 15.60
CA SER A 90 17.03 3.52 16.00
C SER A 90 17.85 2.43 15.31
N ASN A 91 17.29 1.21 15.22
CA ASN A 91 17.94 0.05 14.61
C ASN A 91 17.77 -0.03 13.08
N SER A 92 17.67 1.13 12.42
CA SER A 92 17.55 1.19 10.97
C SER A 92 18.81 0.72 10.27
N CYS A 93 18.63 -0.06 9.19
CA CYS A 93 19.75 -0.54 8.39
C CYS A 93 20.47 0.66 7.75
N LYS A 94 21.75 0.83 8.09
CA LYS A 94 22.63 1.85 7.50
C LYS A 94 23.51 1.20 6.44
N PHE A 95 23.69 1.90 5.32
CA PHE A 95 24.60 1.48 4.28
C PHE A 95 25.99 2.02 4.57
N LEU A 96 27.01 1.16 4.40
CA LEU A 96 28.39 1.62 4.37
C LEU A 96 28.65 2.48 3.14
N LYS A 97 29.60 3.41 3.26
CA LYS A 97 30.12 4.14 2.11
C LYS A 97 30.68 3.15 1.07
N PRO A 98 30.66 3.48 -0.24
CA PRO A 98 31.28 2.67 -1.27
C PRO A 98 32.71 2.30 -0.91
N TYR A 99 33.10 1.06 -1.22
CA TYR A 99 34.40 0.51 -0.86
C TYR A 99 35.59 1.39 -1.29
N ASN A 100 35.50 2.02 -2.47
CA ASN A 100 36.55 2.93 -2.94
C ASN A 100 36.72 4.15 -2.03
N ILE A 101 35.63 4.68 -1.49
CA ILE A 101 35.68 5.80 -0.55
C ILE A 101 36.25 5.33 0.80
N LEU A 102 35.80 4.17 1.30
CA LEU A 102 36.31 3.61 2.55
C LEU A 102 37.81 3.33 2.54
N LYS A 103 38.38 2.96 1.38
CA LYS A 103 39.82 2.75 1.22
C LYS A 103 40.66 4.01 1.35
N GLU A 104 40.10 5.15 0.95
CA GLU A 104 40.76 6.45 0.95
C GLU A 104 40.52 7.20 2.27
N MET A 105 39.57 6.73 3.08
CA MET A 105 39.29 7.28 4.40
C MET A 105 40.41 6.94 5.39
N ASP A 106 40.55 7.81 6.39
CA ASP A 106 41.46 7.58 7.51
C ASP A 106 41.00 6.32 8.28
N PRO A 107 41.93 5.42 8.68
CA PRO A 107 41.58 4.23 9.44
C PRO A 107 40.82 4.49 10.76
N ASP A 108 41.01 5.67 11.35
CA ASP A 108 40.37 6.09 12.60
C ASP A 108 39.07 6.90 12.37
N ASP A 109 38.63 7.10 11.12
CA ASP A 109 37.37 7.79 10.82
C ASP A 109 36.15 6.90 11.06
N GLU A 110 35.38 7.21 12.11
CA GLU A 110 34.16 6.50 12.49
C GLU A 110 32.96 6.75 11.56
N ASN A 111 33.03 7.75 10.66
CA ASN A 111 31.95 8.10 9.74
C ASN A 111 31.90 7.18 8.52
N ILE A 112 31.82 5.87 8.73
CA ILE A 112 31.85 4.85 7.67
C ILE A 112 30.50 4.68 6.95
N TYR A 113 29.44 5.32 7.44
CA TYR A 113 28.08 5.17 6.94
C TYR A 113 27.69 6.24 5.90
N MET A 114 26.77 5.90 5.00
CA MET A 114 26.14 6.84 4.08
C MET A 114 25.05 7.64 4.79
N SER A 115 24.92 8.92 4.43
CA SER A 115 23.83 9.77 4.93
C SER A 115 22.46 9.28 4.45
N ASN A 116 21.59 8.97 5.39
CA ASN A 116 20.23 8.50 5.14
C ASN A 116 19.23 9.67 5.07
N LEU A 117 17.93 9.38 5.11
CA LEU A 117 16.88 10.40 5.12
C LEU A 117 16.85 11.17 6.45
N ALA A 118 17.05 10.49 7.58
CA ALA A 118 17.06 11.08 8.90
C ALA A 118 18.22 12.08 9.06
N ASP A 119 19.43 11.73 8.64
CA ASP A 119 20.60 12.62 8.68
C ASP A 119 20.33 13.94 7.92
N LYS A 120 19.66 13.82 6.76
CA LYS A 120 19.27 14.97 5.93
C LYS A 120 18.13 15.78 6.54
N PHE A 121 17.25 15.13 7.29
CA PHE A 121 16.22 15.81 8.06
C PHE A 121 16.86 16.61 9.20
N PHE A 122 17.80 16.04 9.95
CA PHE A 122 18.51 16.76 11.02
C PHE A 122 19.33 17.94 10.48
N ASP A 123 19.93 17.79 9.30
CA ASP A 123 20.75 18.81 8.63
C ASP A 123 19.94 19.84 7.79
N ARG A 124 18.61 19.88 7.95
CA ARG A 124 17.72 20.82 7.24
C ARG A 124 17.99 22.29 7.65
N PRO A 125 17.67 23.30 6.82
CA PRO A 125 17.91 24.71 7.15
C PRO A 125 17.25 25.15 8.46
N ASN A 126 17.92 26.03 9.22
CA ASN A 126 17.40 26.63 10.46
C ASN A 126 16.42 27.78 10.19
N GLU A 127 15.34 27.49 9.47
CA GLU A 127 14.25 28.45 9.23
C GLU A 127 12.95 27.98 9.89
N PRO A 128 12.05 28.90 10.32
CA PRO A 128 10.77 28.54 10.94
C PRO A 128 9.90 27.61 10.09
N GLU A 129 9.97 27.73 8.75
CA GLU A 129 9.28 26.85 7.80
C GLU A 129 9.69 25.37 7.94
N PHE A 130 10.88 25.09 8.49
CA PHE A 130 11.40 23.74 8.71
C PHE A 130 11.18 23.22 10.14
N ASN A 131 10.31 23.87 10.93
CA ASN A 131 9.82 23.29 12.18
C ASN A 131 8.71 22.26 11.93
N ILE A 132 9.04 21.26 11.12
CA ILE A 132 8.14 20.19 10.68
C ILE A 132 8.61 18.83 11.23
N CYS A 133 7.71 17.86 11.22
CA CYS A 133 8.04 16.48 11.56
C CYS A 133 8.78 15.77 10.42
N MET A 134 9.39 14.62 10.70
CA MET A 134 10.14 13.87 9.70
C MET A 134 9.23 13.33 8.59
N ALA A 135 7.99 12.95 8.91
CA ALA A 135 6.98 12.54 7.95
C ALA A 135 6.66 13.64 6.92
N ASP A 136 6.43 14.87 7.38
CA ASP A 136 6.18 16.04 6.51
C ASP A 136 7.40 16.35 5.65
N PHE A 137 8.60 16.30 6.22
CA PHE A 137 9.84 16.49 5.45
C PHE A 137 9.98 15.44 4.33
N ALA A 138 9.78 14.17 4.67
CA ALA A 138 9.86 13.04 3.74
C ALA A 138 8.80 13.12 2.62
N SER A 139 7.59 13.54 2.97
CA SER A 139 6.45 13.58 2.07
C SER A 139 6.47 14.81 1.15
N GLU A 140 6.72 16.00 1.68
CA GLU A 140 6.64 17.27 0.95
C GLU A 140 7.92 17.62 0.20
N TYR A 141 9.09 17.15 0.64
CA TYR A 141 10.37 17.54 0.06
C TYR A 141 11.02 16.42 -0.74
N GLU A 142 11.74 16.83 -1.79
CA GLU A 142 12.60 15.97 -2.60
C GLU A 142 14.06 16.34 -2.34
N ILE A 143 14.87 15.33 -1.99
CA ILE A 143 16.31 15.46 -1.80
C ILE A 143 17.00 15.45 -3.17
N LEU A 144 17.87 16.41 -3.38
CA LEU A 144 18.68 16.60 -4.57
C LEU A 144 20.16 16.52 -4.21
N SER A 145 20.93 15.81 -5.04
CA SER A 145 22.39 15.98 -5.03
C SER A 145 22.73 17.35 -5.62
N ILE A 146 23.67 18.08 -4.99
CA ILE A 146 24.13 19.38 -5.48
C ILE A 146 24.69 19.29 -6.91
N ASN A 147 25.28 18.14 -7.27
CA ASN A 147 25.86 17.93 -8.59
C ASN A 147 24.80 17.84 -9.70
N LYS A 148 23.53 17.59 -9.36
CA LYS A 148 22.44 17.47 -10.32
C LYS A 148 21.85 18.86 -10.60
N LYS A 149 22.26 19.47 -11.72
CA LYS A 149 21.67 20.74 -12.18
C LYS A 149 20.20 20.55 -12.55
N VAL A 150 19.29 21.17 -11.79
CA VAL A 150 17.87 21.24 -12.14
C VAL A 150 17.65 22.46 -13.04
N LYS A 151 17.29 22.22 -14.31
CA LYS A 151 16.90 23.31 -15.22
C LYS A 151 15.55 23.87 -14.76
N GLN A 152 15.50 25.18 -14.49
CA GLN A 152 14.29 25.92 -14.10
C GLN A 152 13.47 25.24 -12.99
N PRO A 153 13.91 25.33 -11.73
CA PRO A 153 13.17 24.74 -10.63
C PRO A 153 11.84 25.47 -10.41
N LYS A 154 10.74 24.70 -10.32
CA LYS A 154 9.38 25.22 -10.03
C LYS A 154 9.24 25.73 -8.59
N THR A 155 10.04 25.22 -7.68
CA THR A 155 10.06 25.58 -6.25
C THR A 155 11.48 25.97 -5.82
N PRO A 156 11.64 26.80 -4.79
CA PRO A 156 12.95 27.22 -4.31
C PRO A 156 13.76 26.00 -3.86
N ILE A 157 15.04 25.97 -4.23
CA ILE A 157 16.00 24.97 -3.79
C ILE A 157 16.76 25.55 -2.59
N LYS A 158 16.68 24.88 -1.44
CA LYS A 158 17.43 25.26 -0.23
C LYS A 158 18.50 24.22 0.05
N ARG A 159 19.72 24.64 0.38
CA ARG A 159 20.82 23.72 0.70
C ARG A 159 20.69 23.21 2.12
N LEU A 160 21.13 21.97 2.35
CA LEU A 160 21.33 21.49 3.72
C LEU A 160 22.55 22.19 4.34
N GLN A 161 22.69 22.12 5.66
CA GLN A 161 23.66 22.92 6.40
C GLN A 161 25.09 22.40 6.21
N THR A 162 25.27 21.10 6.41
CA THR A 162 26.59 20.44 6.45
C THR A 162 26.77 19.46 5.29
N LEU A 163 25.70 18.73 4.96
CA LEU A 163 25.70 17.71 3.93
C LEU A 163 25.62 18.34 2.54
N ASN A 164 26.30 17.71 1.58
CA ASN A 164 26.32 18.13 0.17
C ASN A 164 25.02 17.76 -0.60
N PHE A 165 23.88 18.09 -0.01
CA PHE A 165 22.55 17.92 -0.60
C PHE A 165 21.75 19.23 -0.54
N ALA A 166 20.70 19.28 -1.35
CA ALA A 166 19.71 20.33 -1.30
C ALA A 166 18.31 19.72 -1.28
N ILE A 167 17.33 20.50 -0.85
CA ILE A 167 15.92 20.13 -0.81
C ILE A 167 15.12 21.07 -1.68
N LYS A 168 14.10 20.54 -2.33
CA LYS A 168 13.05 21.32 -2.99
C LYS A 168 11.68 20.80 -2.56
N LYS A 169 10.70 21.69 -2.47
CA LYS A 169 9.31 21.29 -2.22
C LYS A 169 8.72 20.61 -3.47
N ARG A 170 7.98 19.51 -3.30
CA ARG A 170 7.28 18.82 -4.38
C ARG A 170 6.11 19.67 -4.86
N CYS A 171 5.97 19.80 -6.19
CA CYS A 171 5.00 20.73 -6.77
C CYS A 171 3.66 20.09 -7.14
N ASN A 172 3.63 18.77 -7.38
CA ASN A 172 2.42 18.08 -7.86
C ASN A 172 1.68 17.37 -6.73
N ARG A 173 2.30 16.31 -6.19
CA ARG A 173 1.71 15.48 -5.15
C ARG A 173 2.79 15.11 -4.13
N ASN A 174 2.39 15.12 -2.87
CA ASN A 174 3.21 14.64 -1.77
C ASN A 174 3.50 13.14 -1.94
N ALA A 175 4.68 12.72 -1.51
CA ALA A 175 5.08 11.32 -1.59
C ALA A 175 4.32 10.52 -0.51
N ILE A 176 3.90 9.31 -0.87
CA ILE A 176 3.34 8.36 0.09
C ILE A 176 4.52 7.79 0.90
N ILE A 177 4.49 8.00 2.20
CA ILE A 177 5.49 7.47 3.11
C ILE A 177 5.11 6.05 3.53
N ARG A 178 6.10 5.20 3.68
CA ARG A 178 6.02 3.88 4.31
C ARG A 178 7.08 3.82 5.38
N TYR A 179 6.84 3.11 6.46
CA TYR A 179 7.78 2.95 7.56
C TYR A 179 7.60 1.53 8.14
N PRO A 180 8.55 1.04 8.96
CA PRO A 180 8.40 -0.25 9.59
C PRO A 180 7.13 -0.28 10.45
N TYR A 181 6.39 -1.37 10.34
CA TYR A 181 5.27 -1.64 11.23
C TYR A 181 5.79 -2.30 12.51
N PHE A 182 5.37 -1.79 13.65
CA PHE A 182 5.62 -2.37 14.96
C PHE A 182 4.28 -2.64 15.61
N ASN A 183 4.12 -3.81 16.21
CA ASN A 183 2.89 -4.10 16.95
C ASN A 183 2.95 -3.40 18.30
N ARG A 184 1.86 -2.70 18.64
CA ARG A 184 1.74 -1.91 19.86
C ARG A 184 1.87 -2.74 21.13
N GLU A 185 1.47 -4.00 21.11
CA GLU A 185 1.47 -4.89 22.28
C GLU A 185 2.77 -5.66 22.43
N THR A 186 3.30 -6.24 21.34
CA THR A 186 4.54 -7.03 21.38
C THR A 186 5.78 -6.14 21.44
N ASP A 187 5.80 -5.05 20.66
CA ASP A 187 6.98 -4.19 20.45
C ASP A 187 6.67 -2.75 20.87
N THR A 188 6.12 -2.59 22.08
CA THR A 188 5.68 -1.30 22.64
C THR A 188 6.72 -0.18 22.49
N GLU A 189 7.97 -0.43 22.87
CA GLU A 189 9.06 0.56 22.84
C GLU A 189 9.36 1.00 21.40
N SER A 190 9.61 0.05 20.50
CA SER A 190 9.88 0.33 19.08
C SER A 190 8.71 1.05 18.39
N TYR A 191 7.47 0.70 18.75
CA TYR A 191 6.28 1.36 18.26
C TYR A 191 6.25 2.86 18.61
N TYR A 192 6.39 3.18 19.91
CA TYR A 192 6.34 4.58 20.33
C TYR A 192 7.59 5.36 19.93
N GLU A 193 8.76 4.72 19.88
CA GLU A 193 9.98 5.32 19.34
C GLU A 193 9.77 5.74 17.89
N ASN A 194 9.29 4.82 17.04
CA ASN A 194 9.02 5.09 15.63
C ASN A 194 7.97 6.19 15.44
N LEU A 195 6.91 6.17 16.25
CA LEU A 195 5.85 7.19 16.23
C LEU A 195 6.38 8.59 16.57
N LEU A 196 7.18 8.70 17.64
CA LEU A 196 7.78 9.96 18.06
C LEU A 196 8.77 10.47 17.01
N SER A 197 9.66 9.60 16.53
CA SER A 197 10.65 9.93 15.50
C SER A 197 10.02 10.43 14.20
N LEU A 198 8.87 9.88 13.79
CA LEU A 198 8.16 10.28 12.57
C LEU A 198 7.42 11.61 12.71
N TYR A 199 6.64 11.75 13.78
CA TYR A 199 5.59 12.76 13.86
C TYR A 199 5.87 13.90 14.86
N LEU A 200 6.93 13.80 15.67
CA LEU A 200 7.35 14.89 16.56
C LEU A 200 8.28 15.87 15.83
N PRO A 201 7.96 17.17 15.76
CA PRO A 201 8.90 18.18 15.28
C PRO A 201 10.03 18.38 16.31
N ILE A 202 11.25 18.02 15.92
CA ILE A 202 12.42 17.92 16.82
C ILE A 202 12.90 19.28 17.37
N ARG A 203 12.62 20.39 16.67
CA ARG A 203 13.06 21.74 17.08
C ARG A 203 12.12 22.45 18.05
N ILE A 204 11.10 21.75 18.56
CA ILE A 204 10.26 22.28 19.62
C ILE A 204 11.03 22.14 20.94
N GLU A 205 11.44 23.26 21.51
CA GLU A 205 11.91 23.32 22.90
C GLU A 205 10.77 22.84 23.81
N ILE A 206 10.92 21.65 24.39
CA ILE A 206 9.92 21.11 25.31
C ILE A 206 10.14 21.77 26.68
N PHE A 207 9.47 22.90 26.90
CA PHE A 207 9.57 23.73 28.10
C PHE A 207 9.27 22.99 29.43
N ASP A 208 10.05 23.36 30.45
CA ASP A 208 10.06 23.21 31.93
C ASP A 208 9.03 22.40 32.74
N ASN A 209 7.86 21.98 32.23
CA ASN A 209 6.85 21.25 33.02
C ASN A 209 6.48 19.88 32.43
N ARG A 210 7.07 18.81 32.97
CA ARG A 210 6.96 17.42 32.47
C ARG A 210 5.56 16.96 32.07
N GLN A 211 4.53 17.14 32.91
CA GLN A 211 3.19 16.60 32.62
C GLN A 211 2.43 17.39 31.54
N GLN A 212 2.51 18.71 31.56
CA GLN A 212 1.84 19.56 30.58
C GLN A 212 2.53 19.46 29.21
N SER A 213 3.84 19.26 29.22
CA SER A 213 4.66 18.99 28.05
C SER A 213 4.33 17.64 27.41
N ILE A 214 4.10 16.58 28.18
CA ILE A 214 3.70 15.26 27.63
C ILE A 214 2.35 15.33 26.90
N ARG A 215 1.34 16.02 27.48
CA ARG A 215 0.03 16.16 26.83
C ARG A 215 0.14 16.91 25.50
N LYS A 216 0.88 18.02 25.48
CA LYS A 216 1.13 18.79 24.26
C LYS A 216 1.84 17.96 23.18
N VAL A 217 2.86 17.18 23.57
CA VAL A 217 3.58 16.29 22.64
C VAL A 217 2.63 15.25 22.05
N LYS A 218 1.78 14.63 22.89
CA LYS A 218 0.78 13.66 22.45
C LYS A 218 -0.14 14.26 21.39
N ASP A 219 -0.67 15.45 21.63
CA ASP A 219 -1.62 16.11 20.72
C ASP A 219 -0.97 16.42 19.37
N ILE A 220 0.26 16.96 19.37
CA ILE A 220 1.04 17.27 18.15
C ILE A 220 1.29 16.00 17.33
N VAL A 221 1.72 14.92 17.99
CA VAL A 221 2.03 13.64 17.32
C VAL A 221 0.77 13.07 16.67
N TYR A 222 -0.37 13.03 17.37
CA TYR A 222 -1.61 12.51 16.79
C TYR A 222 -2.22 13.40 15.71
N GLU A 223 -2.02 14.72 15.77
CA GLU A 223 -2.42 15.62 14.70
C GLU A 223 -1.61 15.36 13.43
N ASN A 224 -0.28 15.20 13.56
CA ASN A 224 0.58 14.86 12.43
C ASN A 224 0.32 13.44 11.90
N GLN A 225 0.10 12.46 12.78
CA GLN A 225 -0.23 11.08 12.39
C GLN A 225 -1.51 11.02 11.55
N ARG A 226 -2.56 11.75 11.94
CA ARG A 226 -3.84 11.80 11.22
C ARG A 226 -3.73 12.28 9.77
N LYS A 227 -2.70 13.05 9.42
CA LYS A 227 -2.45 13.47 8.02
C LYS A 227 -2.08 12.29 7.11
N TYR A 228 -1.47 11.25 7.68
CA TYR A 228 -0.93 10.10 6.94
C TYR A 228 -1.72 8.81 7.20
N GLU A 229 -2.34 8.69 8.37
CA GLU A 229 -3.07 7.50 8.82
C GLU A 229 -4.55 7.85 9.06
N ALA A 230 -5.26 8.25 8.00
CA ALA A 230 -6.65 8.69 8.11
C ALA A 230 -7.61 7.59 8.61
N HIS A 231 -7.31 6.32 8.32
CA HIS A 231 -8.16 5.16 8.63
C HIS A 231 -7.54 4.22 9.66
N LEU A 232 -6.75 4.75 10.59
CA LEU A 232 -6.01 3.94 11.56
C LEU A 232 -6.90 2.99 12.37
N LYS A 233 -8.11 3.45 12.75
CA LYS A 233 -9.04 2.64 13.56
C LYS A 233 -9.59 1.47 12.77
N GLU A 234 -9.94 1.72 11.52
CA GLU A 234 -10.44 0.70 10.60
C GLU A 234 -9.32 -0.30 10.30
N THR A 235 -8.09 0.16 10.08
CA THR A 235 -6.94 -0.74 9.84
C THR A 235 -6.57 -1.58 11.06
N ASP A 236 -6.64 -1.02 12.27
CA ASP A 236 -6.37 -1.77 13.50
C ASP A 236 -7.44 -2.83 13.74
N ALA A 237 -8.73 -2.48 13.60
CA ALA A 237 -9.82 -3.43 13.69
C ALA A 237 -9.71 -4.56 12.64
N MET A 238 -9.32 -4.22 11.41
CA MET A 238 -9.05 -5.21 10.36
C MET A 238 -7.89 -6.13 10.71
N MET A 239 -6.82 -5.60 11.31
CA MET A 239 -5.65 -6.39 11.66
C MET A 239 -5.96 -7.38 12.79
N SER A 240 -6.78 -6.98 13.77
CA SER A 240 -7.32 -7.87 14.80
C SER A 240 -8.14 -9.00 14.17
N LEU A 241 -9.09 -8.68 13.29
CA LEU A 241 -9.90 -9.67 12.57
C LEU A 241 -9.04 -10.61 11.71
N PHE A 242 -8.01 -10.09 11.04
CA PHE A 242 -7.11 -10.89 10.22
C PHE A 242 -6.32 -11.89 11.07
N ASN A 243 -5.74 -11.44 12.19
CA ASN A 243 -4.94 -12.29 13.08
C ASN A 243 -5.79 -13.40 13.72
N GLU A 244 -7.00 -13.06 14.19
CA GLU A 244 -7.98 -14.05 14.67
C GLU A 244 -8.33 -15.09 13.59
N SER A 245 -8.41 -14.67 12.33
CA SER A 245 -8.73 -15.54 11.20
C SER A 245 -7.58 -16.44 10.74
N THR A 246 -6.33 -16.09 11.02
CA THR A 246 -5.14 -16.85 10.61
C THR A 246 -4.75 -17.96 11.59
N GLU A 247 -5.15 -17.88 12.86
CA GLU A 247 -4.73 -18.86 13.86
C GLU A 247 -5.50 -20.20 13.78
N ASN A 248 -6.64 -20.28 13.07
CA ASN A 248 -7.47 -21.49 13.10
C ASN A 248 -8.07 -22.00 11.78
N VAL A 249 -7.96 -21.34 10.63
CA VAL A 249 -8.86 -21.69 9.51
C VAL A 249 -8.20 -22.47 8.36
N LYS A 250 -8.62 -23.73 8.18
CA LYS A 250 -8.50 -24.45 6.90
C LYS A 250 -9.57 -23.91 5.94
N GLU A 251 -9.22 -23.75 4.67
CA GLU A 251 -10.05 -23.10 3.62
C GLU A 251 -11.52 -23.58 3.55
N ASP A 252 -11.81 -24.83 3.93
CA ASP A 252 -13.15 -25.43 3.91
C ASP A 252 -14.12 -24.90 5.00
N GLU A 253 -13.62 -24.34 6.09
CA GLU A 253 -14.45 -23.78 7.18
C GLU A 253 -15.05 -22.41 6.84
N TRP A 254 -14.51 -21.67 5.85
CA TRP A 254 -15.07 -20.38 5.44
C TRP A 254 -16.39 -20.52 4.71
N SER A 255 -16.57 -21.60 3.95
CA SER A 255 -17.88 -22.01 3.39
C SER A 255 -18.94 -22.09 4.49
N GLU A 256 -18.55 -22.58 5.66
CA GLU A 256 -19.42 -22.80 6.81
C GLU A 256 -19.67 -21.48 7.58
N ILE A 257 -18.64 -20.65 7.77
CA ILE A 257 -18.76 -19.32 8.41
C ILE A 257 -19.66 -18.40 7.59
N VAL A 258 -19.49 -18.33 6.27
CA VAL A 258 -20.32 -17.51 5.39
C VAL A 258 -21.77 -18.03 5.38
N ALA A 259 -21.97 -19.35 5.32
CA ALA A 259 -23.30 -19.95 5.41
C ALA A 259 -23.98 -19.69 6.77
N ASN A 260 -23.21 -19.66 7.86
CA ASN A 260 -23.72 -19.37 9.21
C ASN A 260 -24.03 -17.88 9.40
N LEU A 261 -23.23 -16.98 8.84
CA LEU A 261 -23.54 -15.54 8.78
C LEU A 261 -24.82 -15.25 7.99
N GLU A 262 -25.00 -15.94 6.85
CA GLU A 262 -26.20 -15.83 6.03
C GLU A 262 -27.45 -16.33 6.78
N LYS A 263 -27.36 -17.47 7.49
CA LYS A 263 -28.43 -17.97 8.37
C LYS A 263 -28.79 -16.97 9.47
N ASN A 264 -27.79 -16.37 10.11
CA ASN A 264 -28.03 -15.40 11.19
C ASN A 264 -28.71 -14.12 10.66
N GLN A 265 -28.34 -13.64 9.48
CA GLN A 265 -29.00 -12.48 8.85
C GLN A 265 -30.42 -12.79 8.36
N ILE A 266 -30.66 -14.00 7.84
CA ILE A 266 -32.02 -14.44 7.49
C ILE A 266 -32.88 -14.47 8.74
N TYR A 267 -32.38 -15.04 9.84
CA TYR A 267 -33.06 -15.05 11.14
C TYR A 267 -33.36 -13.63 11.65
N SER A 268 -32.42 -12.69 11.53
CA SER A 268 -32.64 -11.28 11.88
C SER A 268 -33.68 -10.60 10.99
N ARG A 269 -33.68 -10.87 9.67
CA ARG A 269 -34.68 -10.31 8.74
C ARG A 269 -36.07 -10.91 8.93
N GLU A 270 -36.16 -12.18 9.30
CA GLU A 270 -37.43 -12.83 9.65
C GLU A 270 -38.04 -12.20 10.91
N ILE A 271 -37.21 -11.80 11.88
CA ILE A 271 -37.65 -11.03 13.05
C ILE A 271 -38.11 -9.62 12.68
N GLU A 272 -37.43 -8.95 11.74
CA GLU A 272 -37.77 -7.59 11.29
C GLU A 272 -39.00 -7.53 10.37
N GLN A 273 -39.33 -8.61 9.66
CA GLN A 273 -40.50 -8.69 8.76
C GLN A 273 -41.84 -8.87 9.48
N GLU A 274 -41.86 -9.18 10.78
CA GLU A 274 -43.10 -9.27 11.56
C GLU A 274 -43.72 -7.90 11.89
N ASP A 275 -42.99 -6.77 11.77
CA ASP A 275 -43.42 -5.48 12.35
C ASP A 275 -43.76 -4.32 11.39
N ASN A 276 -43.55 -4.38 10.06
CA ASN A 276 -44.14 -3.35 9.16
C ASN A 276 -44.07 -3.70 7.65
N PRO A 277 -45.20 -3.73 6.90
CA PRO A 277 -45.21 -4.11 5.50
C PRO A 277 -45.50 -2.92 4.58
N ASP A 278 -44.60 -1.94 4.45
CA ASP A 278 -44.74 -0.96 3.36
C ASP A 278 -43.46 -0.18 3.06
N PHE A 279 -42.72 -0.59 2.03
CA PHE A 279 -41.75 0.27 1.35
C PHE A 279 -41.67 -0.09 -0.14
N ASN A 280 -42.56 0.52 -0.93
CA ASN A 280 -42.47 0.52 -2.39
C ASN A 280 -42.87 1.91 -2.90
N THR A 281 -41.92 2.85 -3.03
CA THR A 281 -42.12 4.02 -3.92
C THR A 281 -40.81 4.65 -4.43
N ILE A 282 -40.43 4.27 -5.65
CA ILE A 282 -40.03 5.10 -6.80
C ILE A 282 -38.91 6.16 -6.64
N HIS A 283 -37.79 5.83 -7.28
CA HIS A 283 -36.78 6.68 -7.94
C HIS A 283 -37.04 8.20 -8.03
N LYS A 284 -36.12 9.00 -7.45
CA LYS A 284 -35.70 10.31 -7.99
C LYS A 284 -34.22 10.63 -7.68
N LYS A 285 -33.41 10.66 -8.75
CA LYS A 285 -32.17 11.43 -8.97
C LYS A 285 -30.86 10.96 -8.28
N PRO A 286 -29.69 11.31 -8.87
CA PRO A 286 -28.43 10.60 -8.69
C PRO A 286 -27.63 11.09 -7.49
N ASP A 287 -26.90 10.15 -6.88
CA ASP A 287 -25.89 10.34 -5.83
C ASP A 287 -26.43 10.69 -4.44
N GLU A 288 -27.01 9.69 -3.75
CA GLU A 288 -27.16 9.67 -2.29
C GLU A 288 -27.63 8.27 -1.85
N ASN A 289 -26.70 7.30 -1.72
CA ASN A 289 -26.65 6.28 -0.64
C ASN A 289 -25.56 5.22 -0.97
N ILE A 290 -24.41 5.25 -0.28
CA ILE A 290 -23.35 4.23 -0.43
C ILE A 290 -23.79 2.88 0.17
N ASP A 291 -24.80 2.89 1.04
CA ASP A 291 -25.28 1.71 1.76
C ASP A 291 -26.41 0.95 1.03
N GLU A 292 -26.86 1.44 -0.14
CA GLU A 292 -27.80 0.68 -0.97
C GLU A 292 -27.09 -0.42 -1.76
N THR A 293 -27.59 -1.66 -1.64
CA THR A 293 -27.02 -2.81 -2.34
C THR A 293 -27.36 -2.76 -3.82
N HIS A 294 -26.35 -2.58 -4.66
CA HIS A 294 -26.51 -2.57 -6.12
C HIS A 294 -26.10 -3.93 -6.68
N THR A 295 -27.03 -4.64 -7.31
CA THR A 295 -26.74 -5.92 -7.97
C THR A 295 -26.60 -5.71 -9.47
N LEU A 296 -25.39 -5.90 -10.00
CA LEU A 296 -25.12 -5.87 -11.43
C LEU A 296 -25.11 -7.28 -11.99
N ILE A 297 -26.13 -7.63 -12.77
CA ILE A 297 -26.23 -8.94 -13.41
C ILE A 297 -25.56 -8.86 -14.79
N THR A 298 -24.53 -9.66 -15.02
CA THR A 298 -23.85 -9.72 -16.32
C THR A 298 -23.58 -11.16 -16.71
N ALA A 299 -23.44 -11.41 -18.02
CA ALA A 299 -23.05 -12.72 -18.51
C ALA A 299 -21.71 -12.69 -19.24
N PHE A 300 -21.01 -13.83 -19.24
CA PHE A 300 -19.71 -13.93 -19.91
C PHE A 300 -19.82 -13.96 -21.45
N ILE A 301 -20.92 -14.51 -21.98
CA ILE A 301 -21.13 -14.77 -23.42
C ILE A 301 -22.39 -14.02 -23.88
N GLY A 302 -22.37 -13.50 -25.11
CA GLY A 302 -23.49 -12.77 -25.70
C GLY A 302 -24.82 -13.54 -25.71
N ALA A 303 -24.78 -14.84 -26.00
CA ALA A 303 -25.98 -15.69 -25.95
C ALA A 303 -26.58 -15.81 -24.54
N ALA A 304 -25.72 -15.90 -23.52
CA ALA A 304 -26.17 -15.93 -22.13
C ALA A 304 -26.70 -14.56 -21.68
N ALA A 305 -26.05 -13.46 -22.11
CA ALA A 305 -26.48 -12.08 -21.84
C ALA A 305 -27.89 -11.81 -22.40
N VAL A 306 -28.16 -12.25 -23.63
CA VAL A 306 -29.48 -12.17 -24.26
C VAL A 306 -30.53 -12.96 -23.48
N ASN A 307 -30.19 -14.15 -22.95
CA ASN A 307 -31.12 -14.96 -22.18
C ASN A 307 -31.48 -14.36 -20.81
N ILE A 308 -30.59 -13.59 -20.20
CA ILE A 308 -30.85 -12.90 -18.94
C ILE A 308 -31.35 -11.46 -19.13
N GLY A 309 -31.51 -11.00 -20.38
CA GLY A 309 -31.95 -9.64 -20.70
C GLY A 309 -30.93 -8.54 -20.38
N GLU A 310 -29.69 -8.92 -20.09
CA GLU A 310 -28.65 -8.01 -19.59
C GLU A 310 -27.44 -7.93 -20.54
N VAL A 311 -26.43 -7.18 -20.12
CA VAL A 311 -25.21 -6.99 -20.89
C VAL A 311 -24.14 -8.04 -20.57
N THR A 312 -23.20 -8.21 -21.49
CA THR A 312 -22.01 -9.00 -21.19
C THR A 312 -21.10 -8.28 -20.21
N ILE A 313 -20.33 -9.00 -19.41
CA ILE A 313 -19.33 -8.41 -18.50
C ILE A 313 -18.37 -7.47 -19.25
N HIS A 314 -18.04 -7.84 -20.48
CA HIS A 314 -17.22 -7.04 -21.39
C HIS A 314 -17.88 -5.71 -21.77
N SER A 315 -19.18 -5.72 -22.03
CA SER A 315 -19.94 -4.50 -22.30
C SER A 315 -20.17 -3.66 -21.03
N ALA A 316 -20.43 -4.29 -19.90
CA ALA A 316 -20.69 -3.63 -18.62
C ALA A 316 -19.47 -2.83 -18.14
N PHE A 317 -18.28 -3.42 -18.27
CA PHE A 317 -17.02 -2.83 -17.81
C PHE A 317 -16.17 -2.25 -18.96
N GLY A 318 -16.69 -2.19 -20.19
CA GLY A 318 -15.99 -1.63 -21.35
C GLY A 318 -14.72 -2.39 -21.76
N ILE A 319 -14.66 -3.69 -21.47
CA ILE A 319 -13.54 -4.58 -21.79
C ILE A 319 -13.68 -5.03 -23.25
N SER A 320 -12.73 -4.69 -24.12
CA SER A 320 -12.76 -5.08 -25.54
C SER A 320 -12.60 -6.59 -25.71
N THR A 321 -13.49 -7.22 -26.51
CA THR A 321 -13.44 -8.65 -26.86
C THR A 321 -12.62 -8.96 -28.11
N GLN A 322 -12.12 -7.94 -28.81
CA GLN A 322 -11.29 -8.15 -30.00
C GLN A 322 -9.81 -8.12 -29.60
N SER A 323 -9.22 -9.30 -29.48
CA SER A 323 -7.78 -9.48 -29.66
C SER A 323 -7.46 -9.27 -31.15
N ASN A 324 -7.36 -8.02 -31.60
CA ASN A 324 -6.67 -7.70 -32.84
C ASN A 324 -6.10 -6.27 -32.80
N SER A 325 -4.77 -6.23 -32.83
CA SER A 325 -3.87 -5.07 -32.89
C SER A 325 -3.67 -4.28 -31.59
N LEU A 326 -2.40 -4.05 -31.30
CA LEU A 326 -1.82 -3.60 -30.04
C LEU A 326 -1.74 -2.06 -29.95
N ASN A 327 -2.61 -1.30 -30.62
CA ASN A 327 -2.39 0.15 -30.77
C ASN A 327 -3.61 1.09 -30.80
N ASP A 328 -4.84 0.63 -30.59
CA ASP A 328 -5.97 1.56 -30.57
C ASP A 328 -6.24 2.09 -29.15
N TYR A 329 -5.60 3.24 -28.84
CA TYR A 329 -6.05 4.11 -27.77
C TYR A 329 -7.56 4.39 -27.93
N LEU A 330 -8.32 4.36 -26.83
CA LEU A 330 -9.73 4.77 -26.85
C LEU A 330 -9.85 6.17 -27.49
N SER A 331 -10.61 6.27 -28.57
CA SER A 331 -10.92 7.55 -29.22
C SER A 331 -11.48 8.55 -28.18
N SER A 332 -11.11 9.82 -28.33
CA SER A 332 -11.60 10.94 -27.52
C SER A 332 -13.12 10.98 -27.42
N ASP A 333 -13.81 10.52 -28.46
CA ASP A 333 -15.27 10.53 -28.53
C ASP A 333 -15.89 9.45 -27.66
N LYS A 334 -15.26 8.26 -27.58
CA LYS A 334 -15.65 7.20 -26.65
C LYS A 334 -15.42 7.63 -25.21
N LEU A 335 -14.26 8.25 -24.91
CA LEU A 335 -13.96 8.77 -23.58
C LEU A 335 -14.94 9.87 -23.13
N ASN A 336 -15.34 10.76 -24.04
CA ASN A 336 -16.35 11.77 -23.75
C ASN A 336 -17.75 11.18 -23.56
N SER A 337 -18.12 10.15 -24.33
CA SER A 337 -19.38 9.44 -24.14
C SER A 337 -19.44 8.74 -22.76
N TYR A 338 -18.32 8.20 -22.27
CA TYR A 338 -18.22 7.65 -20.92
C TYR A 338 -18.32 8.73 -19.83
N ARG A 339 -17.73 9.92 -20.03
CA ARG A 339 -17.84 11.05 -19.10
C ARG A 339 -19.26 11.61 -18.99
N CYS A 340 -20.04 11.58 -20.07
CA CYS A 340 -21.42 12.06 -20.07
C CYS A 340 -22.45 11.04 -19.55
N LYS A 341 -22.10 9.76 -19.43
CA LYS A 341 -22.99 8.72 -18.88
C LYS A 341 -22.83 8.49 -17.37
N LEU A 342 -21.78 9.05 -16.78
CA LEU A 342 -21.43 8.92 -15.36
C LEU A 342 -21.49 10.27 -14.61
N HIS A 343 -22.18 11.24 -15.19
CA HIS A 343 -22.74 12.44 -14.55
C HIS A 343 -24.26 12.40 -14.80
#